data_AF-A0A3Q0FA57-F1
#
_entry.id   AF-A0A3Q0FA57-F1
#
_cell.length_a   1.000
_cell.length_b   1.000
_cell.length_c   1.000
_cell.angle_alpha   90.00
_cell.angle_beta   90.00
_cell.angle_gamma   90.00
#
_symmetry.space_group_name_H-M   'P 1'
#
loop_
_entity.id
_entity.type
_entity.pdbx_description
1 polymer ?
#
loop_
_entity_poly.entity_id
_entity_poly.type
_entity_poly.pdbx_seq_one_letter_code
_entity_poly.pdbx_strand_id
1 'polypeptide(L)'
;MHFSFSFQLTILFAISSLAIIPNPPVTAIEGLKLVGGEGMDLSELRKTVEEIEVVDGHSHNIVAFDSNSISGGFVQAFTVGAFVDADAIAFAQTSLSFKRGLRDVAELYGTEVSLEGVEEYRRVSGIESITSTCLKAAKFSAILIDDGIEMDKRNEIQWHKNFTPFVGRILRTERLAEQILEQGLSNGSSWTIDSFTEAYVSKLRSVAKEIIALKSIVAYYGGLEINLKVTKTEAEESLRQVLLNATKPIYLLFHRNLVDYLFLQSLEIALTYDLPMQIHTGFGDRLLDLSKSNPLHFRSVLEEKRYSKCRFVFLHASHPFSKEASYLASVYSQVYLDFGLAIPKLSMHGMISAVKDLLTLAPTNKVMFSTDAYTFPETFYLGAKNSREVVFSVLRDACIDGDLLISEAVEAAKDILARNAIRFYKISSANITVP
;
A
#
# COMPACT_ATOMS: atom_id res chain seq x y z
N MET A 1 -13.56 -35.65 -56.89
CA MET A 1 -13.47 -34.30 -56.29
C MET A 1 -14.59 -34.23 -55.26
N HIS A 2 -14.39 -34.81 -54.07
CA HIS A 2 -13.88 -34.16 -52.84
C HIS A 2 -14.86 -33.07 -52.35
N PHE A 3 -15.65 -33.24 -51.27
CA PHE A 3 -15.30 -33.46 -49.83
C PHE A 3 -14.43 -32.30 -49.28
N SER A 4 -14.64 -31.74 -48.08
CA SER A 4 -15.17 -32.26 -46.78
C SER A 4 -15.86 -31.10 -46.00
N PHE A 5 -16.88 -31.27 -45.13
CA PHE A 5 -16.82 -31.65 -43.69
C PHE A 5 -15.63 -31.04 -42.91
N SER A 6 -15.75 -30.49 -41.68
CA SER A 6 -16.87 -30.36 -40.73
C SER A 6 -16.61 -29.12 -39.82
N PHE A 7 -17.05 -28.89 -38.56
CA PHE A 7 -17.67 -29.68 -37.47
C PHE A 7 -18.58 -28.78 -36.58
N GLN A 8 -19.03 -29.26 -35.41
CA GLN A 8 -19.96 -28.59 -34.48
C GLN A 8 -19.30 -28.15 -33.16
N LEU A 9 -19.96 -27.27 -32.40
CA LEU A 9 -19.85 -27.21 -30.93
C LEU A 9 -21.25 -27.30 -30.31
N THR A 10 -21.54 -28.41 -29.63
CA THR A 10 -22.86 -28.70 -29.06
C THR A 10 -22.86 -28.44 -27.57
N ILE A 11 -23.69 -27.49 -27.11
CA ILE A 11 -24.03 -27.35 -25.68
C ILE A 11 -25.11 -28.39 -25.36
N LEU A 12 -24.86 -29.23 -24.35
CA LEU A 12 -25.84 -30.23 -23.88
C LEU A 12 -26.22 -29.96 -22.42
N PHE A 13 -27.45 -29.49 -22.21
CA PHE A 13 -28.12 -29.61 -20.91
C PHE A 13 -28.72 -31.02 -20.80
N ALA A 14 -28.58 -31.64 -19.64
CA ALA A 14 -29.26 -32.89 -19.30
C ALA A 14 -29.71 -32.88 -17.84
N ILE A 15 -30.99 -33.16 -17.59
CA ILE A 15 -31.61 -33.26 -16.27
C ILE A 15 -32.50 -34.50 -16.25
N SER A 16 -32.41 -35.28 -15.16
CA SER A 16 -33.22 -36.47 -14.80
C SER A 16 -33.12 -37.68 -15.76
N SER A 17 -33.26 -38.94 -15.33
CA SER A 17 -33.94 -39.46 -14.12
C SER A 17 -33.28 -40.72 -13.51
N LEU A 18 -33.42 -40.85 -12.18
CA LEU A 18 -33.34 -42.02 -11.30
C LEU A 18 -32.49 -43.26 -11.69
N ALA A 19 -31.55 -43.59 -10.81
CA ALA A 19 -31.38 -44.95 -10.29
C ALA A 19 -31.23 -44.87 -8.76
N ILE A 20 -31.99 -45.67 -8.00
CA ILE A 20 -31.93 -45.68 -6.53
C ILE A 20 -30.92 -46.75 -6.10
N ILE A 21 -29.89 -46.34 -5.36
CA ILE A 21 -28.90 -47.22 -4.75
C ILE A 21 -28.97 -47.02 -3.23
N PRO A 22 -29.07 -48.08 -2.41
CA PRO A 22 -29.10 -47.94 -0.95
C PRO A 22 -27.75 -47.48 -0.41
N ASN A 23 -27.77 -46.50 0.49
CA ASN A 23 -26.56 -46.03 1.18
C ASN A 23 -25.96 -47.15 2.05
N PRO A 24 -24.62 -47.32 2.09
CA PRO A 24 -23.98 -48.09 3.15
C PRO A 24 -24.19 -47.37 4.50
N PRO A 25 -24.16 -48.11 5.63
CA PRO A 25 -24.34 -47.50 6.94
C PRO A 25 -23.18 -46.55 7.27
N VAL A 26 -23.51 -45.30 7.57
CA VAL A 26 -22.54 -44.34 8.11
C VAL A 26 -22.20 -44.78 9.53
N THR A 27 -21.04 -45.41 9.70
CA THR A 27 -20.41 -45.61 11.01
C THR A 27 -20.19 -44.23 11.62
N ALA A 28 -20.81 -43.97 12.77
CA ALA A 28 -20.84 -42.64 13.37
C ALA A 28 -19.42 -42.13 13.69
N ILE A 29 -19.11 -40.91 13.26
CA ILE A 29 -17.92 -40.19 13.71
C ILE A 29 -18.25 -39.56 15.07
N GLU A 30 -18.38 -40.42 16.09
CA GLU A 30 -18.37 -40.02 17.49
C GLU A 30 -16.94 -39.59 17.86
N GLY A 31 -16.57 -38.36 17.50
CA GLY A 31 -15.21 -37.85 17.67
C GLY A 31 -15.10 -36.33 17.67
N LEU A 32 -15.91 -35.62 16.87
CA LEU A 32 -16.00 -34.16 16.90
C LEU A 32 -16.84 -33.69 18.09
N LYS A 33 -16.25 -33.78 19.30
CA LYS A 33 -16.61 -32.88 20.38
C LYS A 33 -16.33 -31.46 19.92
N LEU A 34 -17.38 -30.66 19.73
CA LEU A 34 -17.27 -29.22 19.85
C LEU A 34 -16.83 -28.93 21.29
N VAL A 35 -15.53 -28.64 21.47
CA VAL A 35 -15.00 -28.16 22.73
C VAL A 35 -15.50 -26.73 22.91
N GLY A 36 -16.64 -26.59 23.59
CA GLY A 36 -17.10 -25.30 24.09
C GLY A 36 -15.99 -24.68 24.93
N GLY A 37 -15.70 -23.40 24.71
CA GLY A 37 -14.39 -22.81 25.04
C GLY A 37 -13.96 -22.87 26.50
N GLU A 38 -13.24 -23.94 26.85
CA GLU A 38 -12.08 -23.80 27.72
C GLU A 38 -11.08 -22.87 27.01
N GLY A 39 -10.57 -21.86 27.72
CA GLY A 39 -9.96 -20.69 27.08
C GLY A 39 -8.74 -21.01 26.22
N MET A 40 -8.84 -20.80 24.92
CA MET A 40 -7.72 -20.90 23.97
C MET A 40 -6.62 -19.92 24.37
N ASP A 41 -5.45 -20.44 24.74
CA ASP A 41 -4.32 -19.61 25.21
C ASP A 41 -3.62 -18.91 24.03
N LEU A 42 -4.08 -17.69 23.76
CA LEU A 42 -3.55 -16.81 22.72
C LEU A 42 -2.42 -15.90 23.24
N SER A 43 -1.86 -16.18 24.42
CA SER A 43 -0.82 -15.33 25.04
C SER A 43 0.46 -15.26 24.19
N GLU A 44 0.89 -16.35 23.55
CA GLU A 44 2.05 -16.36 22.66
C GLU A 44 1.80 -15.51 21.41
N LEU A 45 0.61 -15.59 20.81
CA LEU A 45 0.22 -14.76 19.67
C LEU A 45 0.16 -13.27 20.06
N ARG A 46 -0.45 -12.96 21.22
CA ARG A 46 -0.52 -11.60 21.75
C ARG A 46 0.87 -11.01 21.97
N LYS A 47 1.72 -11.74 22.69
CA LYS A 47 3.10 -11.35 22.98
C LYS A 47 3.91 -11.16 21.70
N THR A 48 3.80 -12.08 20.74
CA THR A 48 4.49 -11.99 19.44
C THR A 48 4.12 -10.69 18.71
N VAL A 49 2.82 -10.38 18.64
CA VAL A 49 2.30 -9.19 17.96
C VAL A 49 2.65 -7.88 18.70
N GLU A 50 2.80 -7.91 20.01
CA GLU A 50 3.23 -6.75 20.81
C GLU A 50 4.75 -6.53 20.78
N GLU A 51 5.56 -7.59 20.80
CA GLU A 51 7.00 -7.51 20.96
C GLU A 51 7.77 -7.29 19.65
N ILE A 52 7.31 -7.85 18.53
CA ILE A 52 8.05 -7.86 17.25
C ILE A 52 8.43 -6.45 16.75
N GLU A 53 9.66 -6.29 16.24
CA GLU A 53 10.08 -5.12 15.48
C GLU A 53 9.48 -5.15 14.07
N VAL A 54 8.68 -4.14 13.71
CA VAL A 54 7.94 -4.09 12.43
C VAL A 54 8.78 -3.52 11.30
N VAL A 55 8.49 -3.97 10.07
CA VAL A 55 9.01 -3.38 8.83
C VAL A 55 7.88 -2.67 8.11
N ASP A 56 7.92 -1.34 8.08
CA ASP A 56 6.93 -0.55 7.36
C ASP A 56 7.22 -0.56 5.86
N GLY A 57 6.43 -1.33 5.10
CA GLY A 57 6.59 -1.46 3.66
C GLY A 57 6.28 -0.19 2.86
N HIS A 58 5.58 0.80 3.42
CA HIS A 58 5.22 2.03 2.72
C HIS A 58 4.84 3.19 3.65
N SER A 59 5.58 4.28 3.55
CA SER A 59 5.35 5.55 4.25
C SER A 59 5.90 6.74 3.44
N HIS A 60 5.75 7.95 3.97
CA HIS A 60 6.18 9.22 3.36
C HIS A 60 6.94 10.09 4.37
N ASN A 61 7.57 11.15 3.88
CA ASN A 61 8.38 12.05 4.71
C ASN A 61 7.58 12.75 5.82
N ILE A 62 8.22 12.92 6.98
CA ILE A 62 7.81 13.81 8.07
C ILE A 62 8.21 15.25 7.71
N VAL A 63 7.40 16.25 8.06
CA VAL A 63 7.66 17.68 7.81
C VAL A 63 8.00 18.46 9.09
N ALA A 64 8.61 19.63 8.94
CA ALA A 64 8.79 20.58 10.04
C ALA A 64 7.44 21.15 10.55
N PHE A 65 7.38 21.57 11.82
CA PHE A 65 6.13 22.07 12.42
C PHE A 65 5.58 23.36 11.81
N ASP A 66 6.41 24.12 11.10
CA ASP A 66 6.03 25.34 10.38
C ASP A 66 5.77 25.09 8.87
N SER A 67 5.54 23.82 8.49
CA SER A 67 5.13 23.40 7.14
C SER A 67 3.67 23.74 6.86
N ASN A 68 3.39 24.32 5.69
CA ASN A 68 2.04 24.59 5.21
C ASN A 68 1.26 23.28 4.96
N SER A 69 1.99 22.19 4.68
CA SER A 69 1.45 20.83 4.47
C SER A 69 0.75 20.24 5.72
N ILE A 70 0.88 20.87 6.89
CA ILE A 70 0.17 20.52 8.14
C ILE A 70 -0.58 21.70 8.77
N SER A 71 -0.93 22.70 7.97
CA SER A 71 -1.62 23.93 8.43
C SER A 71 -2.99 23.69 9.09
N GLY A 72 -3.61 22.51 8.90
CA GLY A 72 -4.81 22.07 9.61
C GLY A 72 -4.55 21.47 11.01
N GLY A 73 -3.31 21.51 11.50
CA GLY A 73 -2.91 20.96 12.81
C GLY A 73 -3.00 19.44 12.89
N PHE A 74 -2.90 18.90 14.11
CA PHE A 74 -3.00 17.47 14.42
C PHE A 74 -4.31 16.84 13.90
N VAL A 75 -5.38 17.62 13.72
CA VAL A 75 -6.64 17.17 13.12
C VAL A 75 -6.44 16.63 11.69
N GLN A 76 -5.55 17.25 10.91
CA GLN A 76 -5.24 16.87 9.52
C GLN A 76 -4.53 15.50 9.44
N ALA A 77 -3.96 14.98 10.54
CA ALA A 77 -3.43 13.62 10.59
C ALA A 77 -4.51 12.53 10.38
N PHE A 78 -5.79 12.88 10.53
CA PHE A 78 -6.94 11.96 10.45
C PHE A 78 -7.76 12.05 9.18
N THR A 79 -7.52 13.07 8.34
CA THR A 79 -8.06 13.17 6.98
C THR A 79 -7.32 12.25 6.00
N VAL A 80 -7.84 12.08 4.79
CA VAL A 80 -7.28 11.17 3.77
C VAL A 80 -6.52 11.97 2.70
N GLY A 81 -5.32 11.50 2.37
CA GLY A 81 -4.43 12.07 1.35
C GLY A 81 -3.86 13.46 1.69
N ALA A 82 -3.20 14.08 0.72
CA ALA A 82 -2.46 15.32 0.91
C ALA A 82 -3.31 16.56 0.56
N PHE A 83 -4.15 16.47 -0.48
CA PHE A 83 -4.89 17.63 -1.00
C PHE A 83 -6.28 17.79 -0.36
N VAL A 84 -6.28 17.80 0.97
CA VAL A 84 -7.48 17.87 1.82
C VAL A 84 -8.22 19.20 1.61
N ASP A 85 -9.55 19.16 1.70
CA ASP A 85 -10.39 20.36 1.76
C ASP A 85 -10.41 20.92 3.20
N ALA A 86 -10.31 22.25 3.36
CA ALA A 86 -10.32 22.88 4.67
C ALA A 86 -11.63 22.62 5.44
N ASP A 87 -12.77 22.59 4.74
CA ASP A 87 -14.06 22.29 5.35
C ASP A 87 -14.13 20.82 5.81
N ALA A 88 -13.46 19.91 5.11
CA ALA A 88 -13.38 18.50 5.51
C ALA A 88 -12.51 18.29 6.77
N ILE A 89 -11.48 19.10 6.99
CA ILE A 89 -10.67 19.08 8.23
C ILE A 89 -11.54 19.45 9.44
N ALA A 90 -12.45 20.42 9.31
CA ALA A 90 -13.34 20.82 10.40
C ALA A 90 -14.22 19.64 10.91
N PHE A 91 -14.74 18.82 10.00
CA PHE A 91 -15.54 17.63 10.37
C PHE A 91 -14.69 16.46 10.88
N ALA A 92 -13.40 16.38 10.54
CA ALA A 92 -12.53 15.25 10.90
C ALA A 92 -12.44 15.01 12.42
N GLN A 93 -12.60 16.04 13.25
CA GLN A 93 -12.66 15.92 14.71
C GLN A 93 -13.82 15.04 15.22
N THR A 94 -14.85 14.80 14.40
CA THR A 94 -15.99 13.92 14.75
C THR A 94 -15.75 12.45 14.36
N SER A 95 -14.71 12.16 13.58
CA SER A 95 -14.43 10.82 13.06
C SER A 95 -14.00 9.83 14.15
N LEU A 96 -14.31 8.54 13.92
CA LEU A 96 -13.92 7.44 14.82
C LEU A 96 -12.39 7.22 14.87
N SER A 97 -11.68 7.59 13.81
CA SER A 97 -10.21 7.57 13.76
C SER A 97 -9.61 8.71 14.58
N PHE A 98 -10.10 9.95 14.45
CA PHE A 98 -9.67 11.06 15.32
C PHE A 98 -9.96 10.78 16.79
N LYS A 99 -11.20 10.40 17.14
CA LYS A 99 -11.57 10.14 18.55
C LYS A 99 -10.79 8.98 19.17
N ARG A 100 -10.28 8.03 18.36
CA ARG A 100 -9.38 6.96 18.81
C ARG A 100 -7.95 7.47 18.93
N GLY A 101 -7.39 8.02 17.86
CA GLY A 101 -6.00 8.46 17.80
C GLY A 101 -5.67 9.60 18.77
N LEU A 102 -6.62 10.48 19.10
CA LEU A 102 -6.45 11.50 20.13
C LEU A 102 -6.20 10.87 21.51
N ARG A 103 -6.88 9.78 21.86
CA ARG A 103 -6.61 9.03 23.11
C ARG A 103 -5.25 8.35 23.06
N ASP A 104 -5.00 7.61 21.98
CA ASP A 104 -3.76 6.86 21.79
C ASP A 104 -2.51 7.78 21.84
N VAL A 105 -2.59 8.98 21.27
CA VAL A 105 -1.48 9.97 21.27
C VAL A 105 -1.39 10.72 22.59
N ALA A 106 -2.51 11.07 23.23
CA ALA A 106 -2.49 11.66 24.58
C ALA A 106 -1.88 10.70 25.62
N GLU A 107 -2.20 9.40 25.51
CA GLU A 107 -1.60 8.33 26.32
C GLU A 107 -0.09 8.21 26.06
N LEU A 108 0.34 8.22 24.80
CA LEU A 108 1.77 8.19 24.43
C LEU A 108 2.55 9.41 24.98
N TYR A 109 1.94 10.59 24.97
CA TYR A 109 2.57 11.85 25.40
C TYR A 109 2.41 12.14 26.91
N GLY A 110 1.54 11.40 27.60
CA GLY A 110 1.22 11.64 29.01
C GLY A 110 0.38 12.91 29.24
N THR A 111 -0.41 13.34 28.25
CA THR A 111 -1.27 14.54 28.34
C THR A 111 -2.69 14.18 28.76
N GLU A 112 -3.51 15.20 29.06
CA GLU A 112 -4.96 15.04 29.04
C GLU A 112 -5.46 14.64 27.64
N VAL A 113 -6.62 14.00 27.56
CA VAL A 113 -7.29 13.63 26.31
C VAL A 113 -8.02 14.86 25.72
N SER A 114 -7.24 15.83 25.26
CA SER A 114 -7.71 17.06 24.62
C SER A 114 -6.86 17.37 23.38
N LEU A 115 -7.45 18.03 22.39
CA LEU A 115 -6.70 18.45 21.18
C LEU A 115 -5.65 19.48 21.57
N GLU A 116 -6.03 20.37 22.50
CA GLU A 116 -5.23 21.42 23.09
C GLU A 116 -4.00 20.87 23.83
N GLY A 117 -4.17 19.79 24.61
CA GLY A 117 -3.06 19.14 25.32
C GLY A 117 -2.06 18.46 24.38
N VAL A 118 -2.55 17.78 23.34
CA VAL A 118 -1.69 17.18 22.32
C VAL A 118 -0.98 18.24 21.47
N GLU A 119 -1.66 19.30 21.04
CA GLU A 119 -1.04 20.39 20.26
C GLU A 119 -0.03 21.20 21.08
N GLU A 120 -0.29 21.45 22.37
CA GLU A 120 0.69 22.10 23.25
C GLU A 120 1.93 21.22 23.43
N TYR A 121 1.77 19.91 23.65
CA TYR A 121 2.90 18.97 23.69
C TYR A 121 3.71 19.01 22.39
N ARG A 122 3.02 18.98 21.22
CA ARG A 122 3.66 19.13 19.90
C ARG A 122 4.48 20.41 19.82
N ARG A 123 3.90 21.54 20.24
CA ARG A 123 4.53 22.86 20.22
C ARG A 123 5.76 22.97 21.13
N VAL A 124 5.76 22.33 22.32
CA VAL A 124 6.88 22.44 23.28
C VAL A 124 7.97 21.38 23.11
N SER A 125 7.65 20.18 22.64
CA SER A 125 8.63 19.07 22.58
C SER A 125 9.54 19.09 21.35
N GLY A 126 9.10 19.69 20.23
CA GLY A 126 9.88 19.73 18.99
C GLY A 126 9.81 18.43 18.17
N ILE A 127 9.94 18.57 16.84
CA ILE A 127 9.65 17.49 15.88
C ILE A 127 10.54 16.26 16.05
N GLU A 128 11.81 16.43 16.43
CA GLU A 128 12.75 15.32 16.62
C GLU A 128 12.44 14.50 17.88
N SER A 129 12.05 15.17 18.97
CA SER A 129 11.66 14.51 20.22
C SER A 129 10.39 13.66 20.03
N ILE A 130 9.42 14.20 19.29
CA ILE A 130 8.18 13.51 18.95
C ILE A 130 8.42 12.38 17.95
N THR A 131 9.27 12.58 16.94
CA THR A 131 9.63 11.52 15.99
C THR A 131 10.32 10.36 16.71
N SER A 132 11.27 10.65 17.60
CA SER A 132 11.90 9.65 18.48
C SER A 132 10.87 8.92 19.34
N THR A 133 9.94 9.63 19.96
CA THR A 133 8.87 9.06 20.80
C THR A 133 7.95 8.13 20.00
N CYS A 134 7.41 8.60 18.87
CA CYS A 134 6.47 7.84 18.05
C CYS A 134 7.09 6.61 17.37
N LEU A 135 8.28 6.74 16.76
CA LEU A 135 8.91 5.63 16.03
C LEU A 135 9.47 4.57 17.01
N LYS A 136 9.95 4.99 18.19
CA LYS A 136 10.33 4.06 19.28
C LYS A 136 9.13 3.30 19.83
N ALA A 137 7.99 3.96 20.05
CA ALA A 137 6.77 3.32 20.53
C ALA A 137 6.16 2.35 19.49
N ALA A 138 6.32 2.64 18.19
CA ALA A 138 5.93 1.76 17.10
C ALA A 138 6.81 0.50 16.96
N LYS A 139 8.08 0.58 17.40
CA LYS A 139 9.14 -0.44 17.25
C LYS A 139 9.45 -0.79 15.79
N PHE A 140 9.83 0.18 14.96
CA PHE A 140 10.31 -0.10 13.60
C PHE A 140 11.75 -0.61 13.61
N SER A 141 12.01 -1.75 12.95
CA SER A 141 13.36 -2.13 12.51
C SER A 141 13.71 -1.49 11.17
N ALA A 142 12.70 -1.30 10.30
CA ALA A 142 12.83 -0.59 9.03
C ALA A 142 11.59 0.24 8.69
N ILE A 143 11.81 1.37 8.01
CA ILE A 143 10.77 2.14 7.31
C ILE A 143 11.17 2.35 5.84
N LEU A 144 10.22 2.17 4.92
CA LEU A 144 10.42 2.42 3.49
C LEU A 144 9.63 3.67 3.07
N ILE A 145 10.33 4.70 2.60
CA ILE A 145 9.78 6.03 2.34
C ILE A 145 9.68 6.30 0.84
N ASP A 146 8.46 6.54 0.35
CA ASP A 146 8.16 7.12 -0.97
C ASP A 146 8.27 8.65 -0.88
N ASP A 147 9.33 9.18 -1.49
CA ASP A 147 9.70 10.59 -1.47
C ASP A 147 8.98 11.45 -2.52
N GLY A 148 8.00 10.87 -3.22
CA GLY A 148 7.32 11.50 -4.35
C GLY A 148 6.09 12.35 -4.01
N ILE A 149 5.80 12.62 -2.73
CA ILE A 149 4.83 13.67 -2.37
C ILE A 149 5.57 15.01 -2.32
N GLU A 150 5.06 15.99 -3.07
CA GLU A 150 5.52 17.36 -2.94
C GLU A 150 4.97 17.95 -1.64
N MET A 151 5.87 18.30 -0.73
CA MET A 151 5.58 18.79 0.63
C MET A 151 6.59 19.89 0.96
N ASP A 152 6.12 21.03 1.44
CA ASP A 152 7.02 22.08 1.90
C ASP A 152 7.67 21.70 3.24
N LYS A 153 8.98 21.95 3.38
CA LYS A 153 9.77 21.64 4.58
C LYS A 153 9.70 20.16 5.02
N ARG A 154 9.59 19.24 4.07
CA ARG A 154 9.83 17.81 4.32
C ARG A 154 11.28 17.58 4.78
N ASN A 155 11.45 16.68 5.72
CA ASN A 155 12.76 16.16 6.05
C ASN A 155 13.18 15.12 5.01
N GLU A 156 14.44 15.15 4.59
CA GLU A 156 14.93 14.22 3.56
C GLU A 156 15.26 12.83 4.14
N ILE A 157 15.48 11.83 3.27
CA ILE A 157 15.68 10.41 3.64
C ILE A 157 16.77 10.20 4.70
N GLN A 158 17.83 11.04 4.72
CA GLN A 158 18.92 10.90 5.67
C GLN A 158 18.54 11.30 7.10
N TRP A 159 17.62 12.27 7.30
CA TRP A 159 17.18 12.70 8.63
C TRP A 159 16.36 11.60 9.33
N HIS A 160 15.55 10.85 8.57
CA HIS A 160 14.74 9.74 9.08
C HIS A 160 15.59 8.61 9.69
N LYS A 161 16.86 8.45 9.25
CA LYS A 161 17.80 7.45 9.79
C LYS A 161 18.24 7.71 11.23
N ASN A 162 17.96 8.90 11.77
CA ASN A 162 18.21 9.20 13.18
C ASN A 162 17.24 8.44 14.12
N PHE A 163 16.16 7.86 13.60
CA PHE A 163 15.03 7.32 14.40
C PHE A 163 14.67 5.85 14.09
N THR A 164 15.32 5.19 13.12
CA THR A 164 15.04 3.80 12.75
C THR A 164 16.31 3.14 12.19
N PRO A 165 16.63 1.87 12.53
CA PRO A 165 17.88 1.21 12.10
C PRO A 165 18.09 1.19 10.59
N PHE A 166 17.03 1.00 9.81
CA PHE A 166 17.07 1.07 8.35
C PHE A 166 15.99 2.01 7.77
N VAL A 167 16.39 2.84 6.81
CA VAL A 167 15.49 3.64 5.98
C VAL A 167 15.77 3.34 4.52
N GLY A 168 14.81 2.72 3.84
CA GLY A 168 14.87 2.46 2.41
C GLY A 168 14.13 3.54 1.62
N ARG A 169 14.66 3.92 0.46
CA ARG A 169 14.03 4.89 -0.45
C ARG A 169 13.18 4.17 -1.49
N ILE A 170 11.93 4.59 -1.63
CA ILE A 170 11.03 4.22 -2.73
C ILE A 170 10.94 5.44 -3.65
N LEU A 171 10.99 5.23 -4.97
CA LEU A 171 10.93 6.32 -5.94
C LEU A 171 9.60 6.34 -6.70
N ARG A 172 8.90 7.48 -6.64
CA ARG A 172 7.65 7.67 -7.38
C ARG A 172 7.90 8.00 -8.85
N THR A 173 7.35 7.17 -9.73
CA THR A 173 7.59 7.23 -11.18
C THR A 173 7.07 8.50 -11.84
N GLU A 174 5.91 8.99 -11.40
CA GLU A 174 5.20 10.14 -11.97
C GLU A 174 5.87 11.45 -11.53
N ARG A 175 6.17 11.61 -10.23
CA ARG A 175 6.85 12.82 -9.73
C ARG A 175 8.25 12.98 -10.32
N LEU A 176 8.95 11.89 -10.61
CA LEU A 176 10.23 11.96 -11.33
C LEU A 176 10.07 12.53 -12.75
N ALA A 177 9.02 12.11 -13.47
CA ALA A 177 8.72 12.61 -14.81
C ALA A 177 8.37 14.11 -14.77
N GLU A 178 7.53 14.51 -13.82
CA GLU A 178 7.16 15.91 -13.57
C GLU A 178 8.38 16.78 -13.26
N GLN A 179 9.28 16.33 -12.38
CA GLN A 179 10.52 17.04 -12.05
C GLN A 179 11.46 17.24 -13.24
N ILE A 180 11.50 16.28 -14.19
CA ILE A 180 12.29 16.42 -15.43
C ILE A 180 11.66 17.45 -16.38
N LEU A 181 10.32 17.46 -16.49
CA LEU A 181 9.60 18.50 -17.24
C LEU A 181 9.78 19.89 -16.60
N GLU A 182 9.75 19.98 -15.27
CA GLU A 182 9.99 21.22 -14.50
C GLU A 182 11.41 21.75 -14.69
N GLN A 183 12.41 20.89 -14.85
CA GLN A 183 13.79 21.28 -15.15
C GLN A 183 13.97 21.78 -16.59
N GLY A 184 13.30 21.14 -17.56
CA GLY A 184 13.39 21.50 -18.97
C GLY A 184 14.73 21.13 -19.63
N LEU A 185 14.91 21.54 -20.89
CA LEU A 185 16.15 21.33 -21.63
C LEU A 185 17.05 22.57 -21.59
N SER A 186 18.34 22.37 -21.27
CA SER A 186 19.31 23.45 -21.02
C SER A 186 19.64 24.33 -22.23
N ASN A 187 19.23 23.92 -23.43
CA ASN A 187 19.37 24.65 -24.70
C ASN A 187 18.10 25.45 -25.08
N GLY A 188 17.02 25.38 -24.30
CA GLY A 188 15.75 26.04 -24.58
C GLY A 188 14.88 25.37 -25.66
N SER A 189 15.21 24.16 -26.14
CA SER A 189 14.32 23.43 -27.06
C SER A 189 13.15 22.77 -26.31
N SER A 190 12.04 22.52 -27.01
CA SER A 190 10.96 21.69 -26.47
C SER A 190 11.42 20.23 -26.32
N TRP A 191 10.88 19.53 -25.31
CA TRP A 191 10.95 18.08 -25.26
C TRP A 191 10.22 17.45 -26.46
N THR A 192 10.75 16.31 -26.92
CA THR A 192 10.09 15.33 -27.80
C THR A 192 9.86 14.04 -27.01
N ILE A 193 9.02 13.12 -27.48
CA ILE A 193 8.80 11.86 -26.73
C ILE A 193 10.09 11.06 -26.56
N ASP A 194 10.96 11.04 -27.57
CA ASP A 194 12.23 10.30 -27.53
C ASP A 194 13.23 10.92 -26.56
N SER A 195 13.46 12.23 -26.63
CA SER A 195 14.39 12.92 -25.72
C SER A 195 13.92 12.88 -24.26
N PHE A 196 12.61 12.99 -24.04
CA PHE A 196 12.02 12.85 -22.71
C PHE A 196 12.08 11.40 -22.19
N THR A 197 11.82 10.40 -23.05
CA THR A 197 12.00 8.98 -22.71
C THR A 197 13.45 8.70 -22.31
N GLU A 198 14.43 9.20 -23.07
CA GLU A 198 15.84 9.03 -22.77
C GLU A 198 16.23 9.65 -21.44
N ALA A 199 15.83 10.91 -21.17
CA ALA A 199 16.09 11.57 -19.90
C ALA A 199 15.46 10.82 -18.72
N TYR A 200 14.20 10.38 -18.86
CA TYR A 200 13.46 9.64 -17.83
C TYR A 200 14.11 8.28 -17.52
N VAL A 201 14.35 7.47 -18.56
CA VAL A 201 14.96 6.14 -18.45
C VAL A 201 16.39 6.23 -17.95
N SER A 202 17.17 7.22 -18.39
CA SER A 202 18.53 7.49 -17.90
C SER A 202 18.51 7.86 -16.41
N LYS A 203 17.59 8.75 -15.99
CA LYS A 203 17.46 9.14 -14.59
C LYS A 203 17.04 7.97 -13.70
N LEU A 204 16.07 7.15 -14.11
CA LEU A 204 15.70 5.91 -13.43
C LEU A 204 16.92 4.97 -13.27
N ARG A 205 17.64 4.69 -14.37
CA ARG A 205 18.86 3.84 -14.35
C ARG A 205 19.94 4.35 -13.41
N SER A 206 20.09 5.68 -13.27
CA SER A 206 21.11 6.27 -12.40
C SER A 206 20.85 6.01 -10.91
N VAL A 207 19.57 6.02 -10.48
CA VAL A 207 19.17 5.86 -9.07
C VAL A 207 18.70 4.44 -8.72
N ALA A 208 18.57 3.53 -9.69
CA ALA A 208 18.03 2.18 -9.48
C ALA A 208 18.82 1.28 -8.51
N LYS A 209 20.01 1.69 -8.06
CA LYS A 209 20.80 1.03 -7.00
C LYS A 209 20.72 1.73 -5.63
N GLU A 210 20.09 2.89 -5.57
CA GLU A 210 19.91 3.73 -4.37
C GLU A 210 18.50 3.60 -3.78
N ILE A 211 17.60 2.93 -4.51
CA ILE A 211 16.18 2.74 -4.20
C ILE A 211 15.88 1.26 -4.00
N ILE A 212 14.85 0.95 -3.23
CA ILE A 212 14.45 -0.42 -2.89
C ILE A 212 13.15 -0.85 -3.57
N ALA A 213 12.40 0.10 -4.11
CA ALA A 213 11.20 -0.12 -4.93
C ALA A 213 10.94 1.10 -5.82
N LEU A 214 10.13 0.89 -6.86
CA LEU A 214 9.42 1.95 -7.58
C LEU A 214 7.99 2.03 -7.03
N LYS A 215 7.38 3.23 -7.07
CA LYS A 215 5.97 3.47 -6.79
C LYS A 215 5.30 4.11 -7.99
N SER A 216 4.13 3.63 -8.35
CA SER A 216 3.19 4.32 -9.24
C SER A 216 1.93 4.75 -8.48
N ILE A 217 1.44 5.92 -8.86
CA ILE A 217 0.16 6.50 -8.45
C ILE A 217 -0.80 6.65 -9.64
N VAL A 218 -0.61 5.87 -10.72
CA VAL A 218 -1.37 5.90 -11.98
C VAL A 218 -2.90 5.85 -11.83
N ALA A 219 -3.41 5.34 -10.71
CA ALA A 219 -4.83 5.43 -10.33
C ALA A 219 -5.35 6.88 -10.31
N TYR A 220 -4.57 7.85 -9.80
CA TYR A 220 -4.88 9.29 -9.84
C TYR A 220 -4.91 9.87 -11.26
N TYR A 221 -4.26 9.19 -12.22
CA TYR A 221 -4.09 9.64 -13.61
C TYR A 221 -5.06 8.93 -14.56
N GLY A 222 -6.28 8.63 -14.10
CA GLY A 222 -7.34 8.01 -14.88
C GLY A 222 -7.66 6.55 -14.54
N GLY A 223 -7.10 6.00 -13.47
CA GLY A 223 -7.41 4.65 -12.96
C GLY A 223 -6.37 3.59 -13.27
N LEU A 224 -6.68 2.34 -12.93
CA LEU A 224 -5.77 1.20 -13.01
C LEU A 224 -5.82 0.42 -14.34
N GLU A 225 -6.67 0.84 -15.29
CA GLU A 225 -6.78 0.22 -16.62
C GLU A 225 -5.70 0.77 -17.57
N ILE A 226 -4.52 0.14 -17.58
CA ILE A 226 -3.35 0.64 -18.32
C ILE A 226 -3.46 0.32 -19.82
N ASN A 227 -3.27 1.31 -20.70
CA ASN A 227 -3.16 1.09 -22.14
C ASN A 227 -1.80 0.48 -22.52
N LEU A 228 -1.70 -0.85 -22.46
CA LEU A 228 -0.50 -1.63 -22.81
C LEU A 228 -0.02 -1.51 -24.27
N LYS A 229 -0.80 -0.83 -25.13
CA LYS A 229 -0.56 -0.67 -26.57
C LYS A 229 -0.32 0.78 -26.98
N VAL A 230 -0.24 1.70 -26.02
CA VAL A 230 -0.03 3.13 -26.28
C VAL A 230 1.21 3.36 -27.16
N THR A 231 1.01 4.09 -28.26
CA THR A 231 2.06 4.39 -29.23
C THR A 231 2.89 5.60 -28.79
N LYS A 232 4.13 5.68 -29.31
CA LYS A 232 4.96 6.90 -29.14
C LYS A 232 4.24 8.16 -29.59
N THR A 233 3.44 8.09 -30.66
CA THR A 233 2.70 9.25 -31.20
C THR A 233 1.59 9.73 -30.26
N GLU A 234 0.85 8.81 -29.62
CA GLU A 234 -0.16 9.15 -28.61
C GLU A 234 0.46 9.73 -27.33
N ALA A 235 1.63 9.22 -26.94
CA ALA A 235 2.40 9.75 -25.82
C ALA A 235 3.05 11.11 -26.16
N GLU A 236 3.49 11.32 -27.39
CA GLU A 236 4.06 12.59 -27.88
C GLU A 236 3.03 13.70 -27.98
N GLU A 237 1.83 13.41 -28.51
CA GLU A 237 0.73 14.38 -28.49
C GLU A 237 0.33 14.71 -27.05
N SER A 238 0.29 13.71 -26.15
CA SER A 238 0.01 13.95 -24.73
C SER A 238 1.07 14.81 -24.06
N LEU A 239 2.36 14.57 -24.33
CA LEU A 239 3.48 15.40 -23.88
C LEU A 239 3.37 16.83 -24.43
N ARG A 240 3.03 17.00 -25.71
CA ARG A 240 2.79 18.32 -26.31
C ARG A 240 1.66 19.07 -25.60
N GLN A 241 0.60 18.38 -25.20
CA GLN A 241 -0.50 18.97 -24.42
C GLN A 241 -0.09 19.31 -22.98
N VAL A 242 0.77 18.52 -22.31
CA VAL A 242 1.36 18.92 -21.02
C VAL A 242 2.13 20.23 -21.17
N LEU A 243 3.03 20.30 -22.16
CA LEU A 243 3.93 21.44 -22.37
C LEU A 243 3.18 22.74 -22.74
N LEU A 244 2.08 22.64 -23.49
CA LEU A 244 1.24 23.80 -23.83
C LEU A 244 0.48 24.37 -22.64
N ASN A 245 0.16 23.55 -21.63
CA ASN A 245 -0.61 23.94 -20.45
C ASN A 245 0.25 24.07 -19.18
N ALA A 246 1.59 24.01 -19.32
CA ALA A 246 2.53 23.91 -18.21
C ALA A 246 2.68 25.21 -17.40
N THR A 247 1.84 25.39 -16.39
CA THR A 247 2.21 26.14 -15.18
C THR A 247 3.08 25.26 -14.27
N LYS A 248 3.78 25.86 -13.29
CA LYS A 248 4.56 25.13 -12.27
C LYS A 248 3.83 25.17 -10.91
N PRO A 249 3.85 24.08 -10.11
CA PRO A 249 4.40 22.75 -10.41
C PRO A 249 3.64 22.05 -11.54
N ILE A 250 4.33 21.19 -12.30
CA ILE A 250 3.73 20.43 -13.39
C ILE A 250 3.14 19.15 -12.81
N TYR A 251 1.88 18.87 -13.14
CA TYR A 251 1.24 17.59 -12.87
C TYR A 251 0.90 16.88 -14.18
N LEU A 252 1.13 15.57 -14.28
CA LEU A 252 0.73 14.77 -15.45
C LEU A 252 -0.78 14.46 -15.51
N LEU A 253 -1.57 15.05 -14.61
CA LEU A 253 -3.02 14.83 -14.49
C LEU A 253 -3.70 15.11 -15.84
N PHE A 254 -4.71 14.30 -16.18
CA PHE A 254 -5.42 14.31 -17.47
C PHE A 254 -4.64 13.79 -18.70
N HIS A 255 -3.31 13.61 -18.64
CA HIS A 255 -2.49 13.21 -19.81
C HIS A 255 -2.24 11.69 -19.90
N ARG A 256 -3.33 10.90 -19.91
CA ARG A 256 -3.32 9.43 -19.72
C ARG A 256 -2.28 8.68 -20.55
N ASN A 257 -2.22 8.90 -21.86
CA ASN A 257 -1.33 8.13 -22.75
C ASN A 257 0.16 8.36 -22.44
N LEU A 258 0.55 9.55 -21.95
CA LEU A 258 1.92 9.76 -21.48
C LEU A 258 2.18 9.00 -20.18
N VAL A 259 1.24 9.00 -19.24
CA VAL A 259 1.40 8.27 -17.96
C VAL A 259 1.46 6.75 -18.19
N ASP A 260 0.56 6.18 -19.01
CA ASP A 260 0.59 4.75 -19.36
C ASP A 260 1.90 4.38 -20.08
N TYR A 261 2.39 5.23 -20.99
CA TYR A 261 3.66 5.01 -21.68
C TYR A 261 4.87 5.04 -20.73
N LEU A 262 4.94 6.00 -19.81
CA LEU A 262 5.99 6.11 -18.78
C LEU A 262 5.93 4.99 -17.76
N PHE A 263 4.72 4.54 -17.40
CA PHE A 263 4.50 3.38 -16.55
C PHE A 263 5.08 2.12 -17.20
N LEU A 264 4.84 1.90 -18.50
CA LEU A 264 5.48 0.81 -19.25
C LEU A 264 7.01 0.92 -19.25
N GLN A 265 7.59 2.11 -19.48
CA GLN A 265 9.05 2.30 -19.37
C GLN A 265 9.58 1.97 -17.96
N SER A 266 8.79 2.24 -16.93
CA SER A 266 9.12 1.96 -15.54
C SER A 266 9.10 0.46 -15.22
N LEU A 267 8.19 -0.31 -15.84
CA LEU A 267 8.18 -1.77 -15.72
C LEU A 267 9.42 -2.41 -16.37
N GLU A 268 9.90 -1.90 -17.50
CA GLU A 268 11.16 -2.37 -18.11
C GLU A 268 12.36 -2.13 -17.17
N ILE A 269 12.38 -1.02 -16.43
CA ILE A 269 13.38 -0.76 -15.37
C ILE A 269 13.20 -1.69 -14.18
N ALA A 270 11.95 -1.90 -13.71
CA ALA A 270 11.65 -2.82 -12.61
C ALA A 270 12.16 -4.24 -12.91
N LEU A 271 11.97 -4.73 -14.14
CA LEU A 271 12.51 -6.00 -14.62
C LEU A 271 14.04 -6.00 -14.72
N THR A 272 14.64 -4.93 -15.25
CA THR A 272 16.10 -4.83 -15.48
C THR A 272 16.90 -4.83 -14.18
N TYR A 273 16.35 -4.26 -13.10
CA TYR A 273 17.02 -4.12 -11.80
C TYR A 273 16.42 -5.03 -10.69
N ASP A 274 15.40 -5.83 -11.01
CA ASP A 274 14.62 -6.64 -10.06
C ASP A 274 14.12 -5.82 -8.84
N LEU A 275 13.58 -4.65 -9.15
CA LEU A 275 12.90 -3.77 -8.20
C LEU A 275 11.40 -4.13 -8.16
N PRO A 276 10.79 -4.25 -6.96
CA PRO A 276 9.34 -4.34 -6.86
C PRO A 276 8.68 -3.01 -7.23
N MET A 277 7.42 -3.10 -7.68
CA MET A 277 6.58 -2.00 -8.12
C MET A 277 5.37 -1.88 -7.20
N GLN A 278 5.34 -0.83 -6.39
CA GLN A 278 4.19 -0.49 -5.55
C GLN A 278 3.13 0.23 -6.38
N ILE A 279 1.86 -0.17 -6.25
CA ILE A 279 0.74 0.44 -6.97
C ILE A 279 -0.27 0.98 -5.95
N HIS A 280 -0.56 2.28 -6.00
CA HIS A 280 -1.68 2.85 -5.23
C HIS A 280 -3.01 2.28 -5.75
N THR A 281 -3.82 1.71 -4.87
CA THR A 281 -5.12 1.12 -5.18
C THR A 281 -6.14 1.43 -4.08
N GLY A 282 -7.44 1.34 -4.37
CA GLY A 282 -8.48 1.70 -3.39
C GLY A 282 -8.70 3.21 -3.28
N PHE A 283 -8.68 3.75 -2.06
CA PHE A 283 -9.05 5.13 -1.78
C PHE A 283 -7.85 6.09 -1.60
N GLY A 284 -8.11 7.37 -1.83
CA GLY A 284 -7.18 8.48 -1.73
C GLY A 284 -7.93 9.79 -1.48
N ASP A 285 -7.29 10.95 -1.72
CA ASP A 285 -8.00 12.23 -1.64
C ASP A 285 -8.93 12.47 -2.85
N ARG A 286 -9.62 13.62 -2.84
CA ARG A 286 -10.61 14.06 -3.83
C ARG A 286 -10.11 14.15 -5.28
N LEU A 287 -8.81 14.02 -5.54
CA LEU A 287 -8.26 13.93 -6.90
C LEU A 287 -8.33 12.50 -7.48
N LEU A 288 -8.55 11.48 -6.63
CA LEU A 288 -8.66 10.09 -7.05
C LEU A 288 -10.09 9.73 -7.49
N ASP A 289 -10.22 9.16 -8.69
CA ASP A 289 -11.45 8.47 -9.07
C ASP A 289 -11.48 7.06 -8.46
N LEU A 290 -12.11 6.94 -7.30
CA LEU A 290 -12.28 5.67 -6.58
C LEU A 290 -12.93 4.59 -7.46
N SER A 291 -13.83 4.95 -8.38
CA SER A 291 -14.51 3.97 -9.25
C SER A 291 -13.57 3.26 -10.22
N LYS A 292 -12.48 3.92 -10.62
CA LYS A 292 -11.43 3.38 -11.51
C LYS A 292 -10.20 2.85 -10.75
N SER A 293 -10.27 2.83 -9.43
CA SER A 293 -9.16 2.45 -8.53
C SER A 293 -9.32 1.03 -7.95
N ASN A 294 -10.26 0.25 -8.49
CA ASN A 294 -10.40 -1.18 -8.23
C ASN A 294 -9.25 -1.97 -8.89
N PRO A 295 -8.55 -2.85 -8.15
CA PRO A 295 -7.37 -3.54 -8.67
C PRO A 295 -7.67 -4.54 -9.81
N LEU A 296 -8.94 -4.93 -10.04
CA LEU A 296 -9.31 -5.78 -11.19
C LEU A 296 -8.96 -5.15 -12.54
N HIS A 297 -8.98 -3.81 -12.66
CA HIS A 297 -8.59 -3.12 -13.90
C HIS A 297 -7.10 -3.33 -14.25
N PHE A 298 -6.26 -3.61 -13.24
CA PHE A 298 -4.82 -3.88 -13.42
C PHE A 298 -4.55 -5.26 -14.04
N ARG A 299 -5.57 -6.12 -14.18
CA ARG A 299 -5.45 -7.50 -14.71
C ARG A 299 -4.73 -7.56 -16.07
N SER A 300 -4.93 -6.58 -16.94
CA SER A 300 -4.23 -6.52 -18.24
C SER A 300 -2.72 -6.54 -18.08
N VAL A 301 -2.18 -5.78 -17.12
CA VAL A 301 -0.74 -5.73 -16.78
C VAL A 301 -0.25 -7.07 -16.21
N LEU A 302 -1.12 -7.79 -15.49
CA LEU A 302 -0.79 -9.09 -14.90
C LEU A 302 -0.76 -10.22 -15.94
N GLU A 303 -1.60 -10.16 -16.97
CA GLU A 303 -1.67 -11.15 -18.05
C GLU A 303 -0.70 -10.84 -19.22
N GLU A 304 -0.09 -9.65 -19.24
CA GLU A 304 0.93 -9.27 -20.23
C GLU A 304 2.25 -10.03 -19.99
N LYS A 305 2.58 -10.91 -20.93
CA LYS A 305 3.75 -11.79 -20.89
C LYS A 305 5.07 -11.03 -20.67
N ARG A 306 5.22 -9.80 -21.21
CA ARG A 306 6.38 -8.93 -20.95
C ARG A 306 6.63 -8.71 -19.45
N TYR A 307 5.55 -8.49 -18.69
CA TYR A 307 5.60 -8.08 -17.27
C TYR A 307 5.32 -9.24 -16.28
N SER A 308 5.24 -10.48 -16.77
CA SER A 308 5.05 -11.72 -15.99
C SER A 308 6.17 -12.06 -14.97
N LYS A 309 7.20 -11.20 -14.86
CA LYS A 309 8.27 -11.26 -13.84
C LYS A 309 8.36 -10.01 -12.96
N CYS A 310 7.56 -8.98 -13.21
CA CYS A 310 7.43 -7.85 -12.29
C CYS A 310 6.89 -8.35 -10.96
N ARG A 311 7.20 -7.65 -9.85
CA ARG A 311 6.74 -8.00 -8.51
C ARG A 311 5.92 -6.82 -7.98
N PHE A 312 4.62 -7.00 -7.88
CA PHE A 312 3.67 -5.94 -7.56
C PHE A 312 3.20 -6.05 -6.11
N VAL A 313 3.05 -4.91 -5.44
CA VAL A 313 2.26 -4.81 -4.21
C VAL A 313 1.15 -3.79 -4.41
N PHE A 314 -0.09 -4.20 -4.16
CA PHE A 314 -1.25 -3.32 -4.14
C PHE A 314 -1.39 -2.73 -2.75
N LEU A 315 -1.33 -1.40 -2.70
CA LEU A 315 -1.33 -0.65 -1.45
C LEU A 315 -2.75 -0.38 -0.94
N HIS A 316 -2.84 -0.06 0.35
CA HIS A 316 -4.00 0.49 1.04
C HIS A 316 -5.16 -0.49 1.26
N ALA A 317 -4.84 -1.79 1.39
CA ALA A 317 -5.80 -2.90 1.35
C ALA A 317 -6.72 -2.87 0.11
N SER A 318 -6.36 -2.12 -0.94
CA SER A 318 -7.21 -1.74 -2.06
C SER A 318 -8.59 -1.20 -1.64
N HIS A 319 -8.77 -0.71 -0.42
CA HIS A 319 -10.09 -0.51 0.20
C HIS A 319 -10.96 0.46 -0.63
N PRO A 320 -12.25 0.17 -0.89
CA PRO A 320 -13.06 -0.93 -0.35
C PRO A 320 -12.92 -2.27 -1.09
N PHE A 321 -12.07 -2.36 -2.11
CA PHE A 321 -11.92 -3.52 -3.02
C PHE A 321 -10.96 -4.61 -2.48
N SER A 322 -10.96 -4.82 -1.16
CA SER A 322 -10.02 -5.73 -0.49
C SER A 322 -10.21 -7.19 -0.91
N LYS A 323 -11.43 -7.57 -1.29
CA LYS A 323 -11.78 -8.93 -1.76
C LYS A 323 -11.26 -9.20 -3.17
N GLU A 324 -11.34 -8.19 -4.04
CA GLU A 324 -10.76 -8.23 -5.38
C GLU A 324 -9.24 -8.32 -5.33
N ALA A 325 -8.61 -7.57 -4.42
CA ALA A 325 -7.18 -7.64 -4.17
C ALA A 325 -6.75 -9.03 -3.67
N SER A 326 -7.52 -9.58 -2.72
CA SER A 326 -7.38 -10.93 -2.17
C SER A 326 -7.41 -12.02 -3.25
N TYR A 327 -8.40 -11.95 -4.15
CA TYR A 327 -8.52 -12.82 -5.32
C TYR A 327 -7.31 -12.70 -6.26
N LEU A 328 -6.85 -11.48 -6.57
CA LEU A 328 -5.70 -11.29 -7.45
C LEU A 328 -4.41 -11.83 -6.84
N ALA A 329 -4.21 -11.67 -5.53
CA ALA A 329 -3.06 -12.23 -4.83
C ALA A 329 -3.08 -13.76 -4.75
N SER A 330 -4.24 -14.40 -4.75
CA SER A 330 -4.36 -15.86 -4.73
C SER A 330 -4.08 -16.49 -6.10
N VAL A 331 -4.49 -15.85 -7.21
CA VAL A 331 -4.32 -16.43 -8.56
C VAL A 331 -3.10 -15.92 -9.34
N TYR A 332 -2.55 -14.74 -9.03
CA TYR A 332 -1.34 -14.22 -9.68
C TYR A 332 -0.13 -14.29 -8.75
N SER A 333 0.87 -15.10 -9.09
CA SER A 333 2.13 -15.26 -8.32
C SER A 333 2.80 -13.92 -8.00
N GLN A 334 2.81 -12.99 -8.96
CA GLN A 334 3.42 -11.66 -8.89
C GLN A 334 2.72 -10.62 -7.99
N VAL A 335 1.49 -10.87 -7.51
CA VAL A 335 0.72 -9.90 -6.69
C VAL A 335 0.89 -10.16 -5.19
N TYR A 336 1.26 -9.11 -4.48
CA TYR A 336 1.33 -8.98 -3.02
C TYR A 336 0.38 -7.85 -2.56
N LEU A 337 0.08 -7.78 -1.26
CA LEU A 337 -0.90 -6.84 -0.69
C LEU A 337 -0.32 -6.15 0.56
N ASP A 338 -0.73 -4.90 0.82
CA ASP A 338 -0.55 -4.26 2.13
C ASP A 338 -1.87 -3.70 2.70
N PHE A 339 -1.83 -3.09 3.89
CA PHE A 339 -2.99 -2.51 4.55
C PHE A 339 -2.75 -1.16 5.29
N GLY A 340 -1.67 -0.44 4.96
CA GLY A 340 -1.49 0.96 5.39
C GLY A 340 -2.60 1.86 4.86
N LEU A 341 -2.67 3.13 5.29
CA LEU A 341 -3.77 4.08 5.04
C LEU A 341 -5.13 3.62 5.60
N ALA A 342 -5.69 2.51 5.10
CA ALA A 342 -6.86 1.83 5.66
C ALA A 342 -6.68 1.63 7.18
N ILE A 343 -5.50 1.18 7.60
CA ILE A 343 -4.97 1.40 8.94
C ILE A 343 -4.05 2.62 8.93
N PRO A 344 -4.26 3.67 9.76
CA PRO A 344 -5.22 3.77 10.86
C PRO A 344 -6.51 4.55 10.52
N LYS A 345 -6.76 4.97 9.27
CA LYS A 345 -7.83 5.95 8.96
C LYS A 345 -9.26 5.40 9.16
N LEU A 346 -9.48 4.09 9.07
CA LEU A 346 -10.80 3.47 9.27
C LEU A 346 -11.19 3.33 10.77
N SER A 347 -12.44 2.89 11.01
CA SER A 347 -12.89 2.43 12.32
C SER A 347 -12.24 1.07 12.67
N MET A 348 -12.22 0.66 13.95
CA MET A 348 -11.67 -0.65 14.34
C MET A 348 -12.29 -1.81 13.55
N HIS A 349 -13.61 -1.80 13.39
CA HIS A 349 -14.32 -2.79 12.57
C HIS A 349 -13.94 -2.69 11.09
N GLY A 350 -13.79 -1.49 10.53
CA GLY A 350 -13.38 -1.29 9.13
C GLY A 350 -11.97 -1.81 8.86
N MET A 351 -11.02 -1.58 9.78
CA MET A 351 -9.65 -2.09 9.69
C MET A 351 -9.60 -3.61 9.79
N ILE A 352 -10.31 -4.21 10.76
CA ILE A 352 -10.42 -5.67 10.89
C ILE A 352 -11.07 -6.28 9.65
N SER A 353 -12.17 -5.70 9.16
CA SER A 353 -12.87 -6.17 7.95
C SER A 353 -11.96 -6.13 6.73
N ALA A 354 -11.22 -5.04 6.50
CA ALA A 354 -10.29 -4.93 5.38
C ALA A 354 -9.21 -6.03 5.42
N VAL A 355 -8.60 -6.28 6.59
CA VAL A 355 -7.54 -7.31 6.70
C VAL A 355 -8.11 -8.74 6.64
N LYS A 356 -9.33 -9.00 7.16
CA LYS A 356 -10.04 -10.27 6.93
C LYS A 356 -10.34 -10.48 5.44
N ASP A 357 -10.81 -9.44 4.75
CA ASP A 357 -11.11 -9.50 3.32
C ASP A 357 -9.84 -9.76 2.49
N LEU A 358 -8.70 -9.14 2.84
CA LEU A 358 -7.39 -9.46 2.24
C LEU A 358 -7.00 -10.94 2.47
N LEU A 359 -7.18 -11.48 3.68
CA LEU A 359 -6.79 -12.86 4.01
C LEU A 359 -7.84 -13.92 3.63
N THR A 360 -8.98 -13.54 3.07
CA THR A 360 -10.04 -14.49 2.64
C THR A 360 -9.59 -15.44 1.52
N LEU A 361 -8.66 -15.01 0.65
CA LEU A 361 -8.07 -15.81 -0.42
C LEU A 361 -6.56 -15.62 -0.55
N ALA A 362 -5.99 -14.48 -0.16
CA ALA A 362 -4.56 -14.25 -0.30
C ALA A 362 -3.74 -15.09 0.70
N PRO A 363 -2.68 -15.77 0.25
CA PRO A 363 -1.70 -16.40 1.14
C PRO A 363 -1.13 -15.41 2.16
N THR A 364 -1.01 -15.83 3.43
CA THR A 364 -0.44 -15.03 4.52
C THR A 364 0.98 -14.51 4.20
N ASN A 365 1.77 -15.27 3.44
CA ASN A 365 3.11 -14.87 2.99
C ASN A 365 3.13 -13.83 1.85
N LYS A 366 1.97 -13.30 1.45
CA LYS A 366 1.80 -12.23 0.45
C LYS A 366 1.21 -10.93 1.01
N VAL A 367 0.69 -10.94 2.24
CA VAL A 367 0.13 -9.76 2.90
C VAL A 367 1.18 -9.17 3.84
N MET A 368 1.50 -7.88 3.73
CA MET A 368 2.54 -7.24 4.56
C MET A 368 2.05 -5.95 5.22
N PHE A 369 2.67 -5.59 6.33
CA PHE A 369 2.41 -4.34 7.03
C PHE A 369 3.01 -3.13 6.29
N SER A 370 2.23 -2.05 6.26
CA SER A 370 2.69 -0.68 6.03
C SER A 370 1.84 0.28 6.86
N THR A 371 2.24 1.55 6.95
CA THR A 371 1.44 2.59 7.62
C THR A 371 0.72 3.52 6.65
N ASP A 372 1.30 3.78 5.48
CA ASP A 372 1.04 4.99 4.67
C ASP A 372 1.11 6.29 5.50
N ALA A 373 2.00 6.32 6.51
CA ALA A 373 2.19 7.50 7.35
C ALA A 373 2.82 8.65 6.56
N TYR A 374 2.32 9.87 6.78
CA TYR A 374 2.79 11.07 6.09
C TYR A 374 2.69 12.30 7.00
N THR A 375 3.63 13.23 6.81
CA THR A 375 3.80 14.54 7.49
C THR A 375 3.93 14.51 9.02
N PHE A 376 3.03 13.82 9.71
CA PHE A 376 2.90 13.68 11.17
C PHE A 376 3.58 12.40 11.69
N PRO A 377 4.59 12.46 12.59
CA PRO A 377 5.17 11.28 13.22
C PRO A 377 4.15 10.41 13.97
N GLU A 378 3.07 11.03 14.45
CA GLU A 378 1.96 10.35 15.11
C GLU A 378 1.26 9.33 14.20
N THR A 379 1.25 9.54 12.88
CA THR A 379 0.63 8.60 11.94
C THR A 379 1.41 7.29 11.81
N PHE A 380 2.73 7.30 11.97
CA PHE A 380 3.56 6.09 12.06
C PHE A 380 3.21 5.27 13.30
N TYR A 381 3.14 5.92 14.47
CA TYR A 381 2.75 5.29 15.73
C TYR A 381 1.35 4.71 15.67
N LEU A 382 0.37 5.50 15.21
CA LEU A 382 -1.02 5.06 15.09
C LEU A 382 -1.17 3.93 14.06
N GLY A 383 -0.45 3.98 12.94
CA GLY A 383 -0.39 2.89 11.97
C GLY A 383 0.10 1.59 12.63
N ALA A 384 1.29 1.60 13.23
CA ALA A 384 1.84 0.41 13.89
C ALA A 384 0.97 -0.12 15.05
N LYS A 385 0.49 0.75 15.94
CA LYS A 385 -0.37 0.36 17.09
C LYS A 385 -1.68 -0.29 16.64
N ASN A 386 -2.36 0.31 15.67
CA ASN A 386 -3.64 -0.23 15.18
C ASN A 386 -3.41 -1.49 14.32
N SER A 387 -2.33 -1.57 13.55
CA SER A 387 -1.96 -2.77 12.78
C SER A 387 -1.68 -3.97 13.68
N ARG A 388 -1.00 -3.78 14.82
CA ARG A 388 -0.81 -4.85 15.81
C ARG A 388 -2.15 -5.36 16.35
N GLU A 389 -3.04 -4.48 16.80
CA GLU A 389 -4.35 -4.90 17.33
C GLU A 389 -5.23 -5.60 16.28
N VAL A 390 -5.16 -5.15 15.02
CA VAL A 390 -5.90 -5.76 13.91
C VAL A 390 -5.33 -7.12 13.53
N VAL A 391 -4.01 -7.25 13.38
CA VAL A 391 -3.34 -8.54 13.09
C VAL A 391 -3.60 -9.55 14.20
N PHE A 392 -3.52 -9.14 15.47
CA PHE A 392 -3.91 -9.99 16.60
C PHE A 392 -5.38 -10.44 16.49
N SER A 393 -6.31 -9.51 16.27
CA SER A 393 -7.73 -9.83 16.18
C SER A 393 -8.08 -10.74 14.99
N VAL A 394 -7.47 -10.54 13.83
CA VAL A 394 -7.72 -11.37 12.64
C VAL A 394 -7.14 -12.78 12.80
N LEU A 395 -5.91 -12.90 13.28
CA LEU A 395 -5.26 -14.20 13.46
C LEU A 395 -5.83 -14.98 14.66
N ARG A 396 -6.31 -14.29 15.71
CA ARG A 396 -7.13 -14.89 16.77
C ARG A 396 -8.37 -15.54 16.19
N ASP A 397 -9.14 -14.79 15.39
CA ASP A 397 -10.40 -15.29 14.86
C ASP A 397 -10.17 -16.49 13.94
N ALA A 398 -9.13 -16.46 13.09
CA ALA A 398 -8.71 -17.62 12.29
C ALA A 398 -8.33 -18.86 13.15
N CYS A 399 -7.79 -18.69 14.36
CA CYS A 399 -7.57 -19.81 15.29
C CYS A 399 -8.90 -20.35 15.86
N ILE A 400 -9.85 -19.46 16.17
CA ILE A 400 -11.17 -19.81 16.73
C ILE A 400 -12.04 -20.53 15.70
N ASP A 401 -12.03 -20.04 14.45
CA ASP A 401 -12.77 -20.60 13.33
C ASP A 401 -12.14 -21.92 12.81
N GLY A 402 -10.88 -22.18 13.15
CA GLY A 402 -10.16 -23.44 12.89
C GLY A 402 -9.27 -23.45 11.64
N ASP A 403 -9.06 -22.29 11.02
CA ASP A 403 -8.23 -22.11 9.82
C ASP A 403 -6.71 -22.18 10.12
N LEU A 404 -6.29 -21.88 11.36
CA LEU A 404 -4.89 -21.88 11.79
C LEU A 404 -4.70 -22.50 13.17
N LEU A 405 -3.59 -23.20 13.38
CA LEU A 405 -3.05 -23.46 14.71
C LEU A 405 -2.44 -22.18 15.32
N ILE A 406 -2.40 -22.10 16.66
CA ILE A 406 -1.83 -20.93 17.37
C ILE A 406 -0.36 -20.68 16.96
N SER A 407 0.42 -21.74 16.75
CA SER A 407 1.80 -21.67 16.25
C SER A 407 1.90 -21.15 14.80
N GLU A 408 0.94 -21.48 13.95
CA GLU A 408 0.87 -20.99 12.57
C GLU A 408 0.43 -19.52 12.52
N ALA A 409 -0.49 -19.12 13.41
CA ALA A 409 -0.84 -17.72 13.64
C ALA A 409 0.35 -16.91 14.18
N VAL A 410 1.16 -17.47 15.09
CA VAL A 410 2.40 -16.84 15.60
C VAL A 410 3.40 -16.60 14.47
N GLU A 411 3.62 -17.56 13.57
CA GLU A 411 4.50 -17.35 12.42
C GLU A 411 3.88 -16.43 11.35
N ALA A 412 2.57 -16.51 11.11
CA ALA A 412 1.85 -15.59 10.21
C ALA A 412 1.93 -14.14 10.70
N ALA A 413 1.86 -13.90 12.01
CA ALA A 413 2.07 -12.58 12.61
C ALA A 413 3.47 -12.04 12.29
N LYS A 414 4.52 -12.86 12.46
CA LYS A 414 5.92 -12.48 12.16
C LYS A 414 6.15 -12.23 10.67
N ASP A 415 5.51 -13.03 9.81
CA ASP A 415 5.55 -12.85 8.37
C ASP A 415 4.84 -11.56 7.94
N ILE A 416 3.60 -11.31 8.37
CA ILE A 416 2.83 -10.12 8.00
C ILE A 416 3.47 -8.83 8.53
N LEU A 417 3.90 -8.80 9.80
CA LEU A 417 4.41 -7.60 10.46
C LEU A 417 5.87 -7.25 10.09
N ALA A 418 6.65 -8.20 9.57
CA ALA A 418 8.04 -7.96 9.18
C ALA A 418 8.50 -8.78 7.97
N ARG A 419 8.53 -10.12 8.07
CA ARG A 419 9.36 -10.94 7.18
C ARG A 419 8.90 -10.95 5.72
N ASN A 420 7.62 -10.74 5.43
CA ASN A 420 7.12 -10.58 4.07
C ASN A 420 7.75 -9.37 3.38
N ALA A 421 7.79 -8.21 4.06
CA ALA A 421 8.45 -7.02 3.55
C ALA A 421 9.97 -7.23 3.41
N ILE A 422 10.63 -7.87 4.39
CA ILE A 422 12.07 -8.20 4.31
C ILE A 422 12.37 -9.02 3.05
N ARG A 423 11.59 -10.08 2.78
CA ARG A 423 11.76 -10.97 1.63
C ARG A 423 11.41 -10.28 0.30
N PHE A 424 10.33 -9.49 0.27
CA PHE A 424 9.83 -8.82 -0.93
C PHE A 424 10.73 -7.65 -1.37
N TYR A 425 11.17 -6.80 -0.44
CA TYR A 425 12.07 -5.68 -0.69
C TYR A 425 13.56 -6.05 -0.63
N LYS A 426 13.89 -7.33 -0.32
CA LYS A 426 15.26 -7.85 -0.18
C LYS A 426 16.11 -7.05 0.81
N ILE A 427 15.53 -6.65 1.94
CA ILE A 427 16.24 -5.90 2.98
C ILE A 427 17.31 -6.81 3.59
N SER A 428 18.56 -6.37 3.57
CA SER A 428 19.69 -7.14 4.08
C SER A 428 19.61 -7.33 5.60
N SER A 429 19.84 -8.54 6.08
CA SER A 429 19.97 -8.85 7.51
C SER A 429 21.21 -8.23 8.18
N ALA A 430 22.11 -7.63 7.40
CA ALA A 430 23.16 -6.75 7.95
C ALA A 430 22.64 -5.37 8.39
N ASN A 431 21.43 -4.99 7.97
CA ASN A 431 20.84 -3.67 8.20
C ASN A 431 19.70 -3.69 9.26
N ILE A 432 19.16 -4.88 9.58
CA ILE A 432 18.01 -5.06 10.49
C ILE A 432 18.13 -6.36 11.28
N THR A 433 17.58 -6.36 12.50
CA THR A 433 17.22 -7.61 13.20
C THR A 433 16.19 -8.37 12.36
N VAL A 434 16.36 -9.67 12.18
CA VAL A 434 15.33 -10.53 11.58
C VAL A 434 14.61 -11.27 12.71
N PRO A 435 13.31 -10.98 12.97
CA PRO A 435 12.49 -11.69 13.95
C PRO A 435 11.98 -13.04 13.42
#